data_AF-A0A7V6L9Z8-F1
#
_entry.id   AF-A0A7V6L9Z8-F1
#
_cell.length_a   1.000
_cell.length_b   1.000
_cell.length_c   1.000
_cell.angle_alpha   90.00
_cell.angle_beta   90.00
_cell.angle_gamma   90.00
#
_symmetry.space_group_name_H-M   'P 1'
#
loop_
_entity.id
_entity.type
_entity.pdbx_description
1 polymer ?
#
loop_
_entity_poly.entity_id
_entity_poly.type
_entity_poly.pdbx_seq_one_letter_code
_entity_poly.pdbx_strand_id
1 'polypeptide(L)' 'GVTAESSLEVYNRWGTIVYRSNGKQYDNSWDGRSNVGAMVSIGKELPNGVYFYIFKVSKNIEGKLEERTYTGYVELRR' A
#
# COMPACT_ATOMS: atom_id res chain seq x y z
N GLY A 1 -13.52 -5.40 22.18
CA GLY A 1 -12.57 -6.14 21.32
C GLY A 1 -11.61 -5.15 20.71
N VAL A 2 -10.34 -5.51 20.58
CA VAL A 2 -9.35 -4.63 19.94
C VAL A 2 -9.63 -4.61 18.44
N THR A 3 -10.00 -3.45 17.90
CA THR A 3 -10.12 -3.26 16.44
C THR A 3 -8.76 -2.86 15.89
N ALA A 4 -8.33 -3.52 14.81
CA ALA A 4 -7.13 -3.15 14.05
C ALA A 4 -7.51 -2.84 12.60
N GLU A 5 -7.03 -1.70 12.09
CA GLU A 5 -7.10 -1.33 10.68
C GLU A 5 -5.68 -1.26 10.11
N SER A 6 -5.54 -1.57 8.83
CA SER A 6 -4.26 -1.47 8.11
C SER A 6 -4.49 -1.06 6.66
N SER A 7 -3.56 -0.25 6.13
CA SER A 7 -3.61 0.21 4.75
C SER A 7 -2.21 0.26 4.14
N LEU A 8 -2.12 -0.07 2.85
CA LEU A 8 -0.91 0.03 2.05
C LEU A 8 -1.13 1.01 0.91
N GLU A 9 -0.24 1.99 0.79
CA GLU A 9 -0.10 2.83 -0.41
C GLU A 9 1.27 2.60 -1.02
N VAL A 10 1.33 2.49 -2.35
CA VAL A 10 2.58 2.33 -3.09
C VAL A 10 2.68 3.41 -4.15
N TYR A 11 3.90 3.93 -4.32
CA TYR A 11 4.24 5.03 -5.21
C TYR A 11 5.35 4.61 -6.17
N ASN A 12 5.32 5.15 -7.39
CA ASN A 12 6.46 5.08 -8.30
C ASN A 12 7.57 6.06 -7.87
N ARG A 13 8.70 6.04 -8.59
CA ARG A 13 9.86 6.93 -8.34
C ARG A 13 9.55 8.43 -8.37
N TRP A 14 8.47 8.83 -9.04
CA TRP A 14 8.06 10.23 -9.15
C TRP A 14 7.01 10.63 -8.10
N GLY A 15 6.71 9.76 -7.14
CA GLY A 15 5.71 10.01 -6.09
C GLY A 15 4.27 9.88 -6.56
N THR A 16 4.01 9.36 -7.77
CA THR A 16 2.64 9.04 -8.19
C THR A 16 2.19 7.75 -7.52
N ILE A 17 1.00 7.77 -6.90
CA ILE A 17 0.40 6.55 -6.34
C ILE A 17 0.09 5.56 -7.46
N VAL A 18 0.53 4.32 -7.28
CA VAL A 18 0.30 3.21 -8.20
C VAL A 18 -0.55 2.11 -7.58
N TYR A 19 -0.63 2.03 -6.25
CA TYR A 19 -1.51 1.09 -5.58
C TYR A 19 -2.06 1.68 -4.28
N ARG A 20 -3.31 1.35 -3.98
CA ARG A 20 -3.93 1.54 -2.67
C ARG A 20 -4.66 0.27 -2.27
N SER A 21 -4.45 -0.23 -1.06
CA SER A 21 -5.20 -1.35 -0.52
C SER A 21 -6.69 -1.04 -0.45
N ASN A 22 -7.53 -2.03 -0.73
CA ASN A 22 -8.98 -1.89 -0.61
C ASN A 22 -9.45 -2.27 0.81
N GLY A 23 -10.45 -1.57 1.33
CA GLY A 23 -11.03 -1.87 2.63
C GLY A 23 -10.17 -1.39 3.81
N LYS A 24 -10.51 -1.87 5.01
CA LYS A 24 -9.93 -1.43 6.29
C LYS A 24 -8.78 -2.32 6.79
N GLN A 25 -8.56 -3.46 6.14
CA GLN A 25 -7.53 -4.42 6.53
C GLN A 25 -6.82 -4.87 5.27
N TYR A 26 -5.58 -4.41 5.12
CA TYR A 26 -4.71 -4.88 4.06
C TYR A 26 -4.29 -6.33 4.32
N ASP A 27 -4.43 -7.17 3.29
CA ASP A 27 -4.30 -8.62 3.30
C ASP A 27 -2.97 -9.11 2.68
N ASN A 28 -2.01 -8.22 2.47
CA ASN A 28 -0.72 -8.51 1.80
C ASN A 28 -0.88 -8.94 0.33
N SER A 29 -1.94 -8.53 -0.36
CA SER A 29 -2.25 -8.94 -1.74
C SER A 29 -1.52 -8.20 -2.87
N TRP A 30 -0.77 -7.13 -2.59
CA TRP A 30 -0.11 -6.38 -3.66
C TRP A 30 1.00 -7.20 -4.34
N ASP A 31 0.84 -7.43 -5.64
CA ASP A 31 1.66 -8.31 -6.49
C ASP A 31 2.50 -7.54 -7.53
N GLY A 32 2.67 -6.22 -7.33
CA GLY A 32 3.32 -5.36 -8.31
C GLY A 32 2.39 -4.91 -9.44
N ARG A 33 1.06 -4.97 -9.23
CA ARG A 33 0.09 -4.38 -10.16
C ARG A 33 -0.47 -3.05 -9.66
N SER A 34 -0.79 -2.18 -10.62
CA SER A 34 -1.51 -0.93 -10.37
C SER A 34 -3.01 -1.17 -10.22
N ASN A 35 -3.64 -0.44 -9.30
CA ASN A 35 -5.10 -0.41 -9.13
C ASN A 35 -5.69 1.02 -9.06
N VAL A 36 -4.90 2.05 -9.40
CA VAL A 36 -5.30 3.47 -9.38
C VAL A 36 -5.15 4.13 -10.75
N GLY A 37 -6.15 4.93 -11.13
CA GLY A 37 -6.08 5.89 -12.23
C GLY A 37 -5.86 5.30 -13.64
N ALA A 38 -5.43 6.17 -14.58
CA ALA A 38 -5.26 5.92 -16.01
C ALA A 38 -4.30 4.77 -16.37
N MET A 39 -3.57 4.22 -15.40
CA MET A 39 -2.73 3.03 -15.57
C MET A 39 -3.57 1.73 -15.69
N VAL A 40 -4.78 1.69 -15.13
CA VAL A 40 -5.69 0.54 -15.31
C VAL A 40 -5.99 0.30 -16.80
N SER A 41 -6.03 1.36 -17.61
CA SER A 41 -6.26 1.31 -19.06
C SER A 41 -5.03 0.94 -19.91
N ILE A 42 -3.81 1.09 -19.39
CA ILE A 42 -2.56 0.89 -20.16
C ILE A 42 -1.89 -0.46 -19.82
N GLY A 43 -2.35 -1.12 -18.77
CA GLY A 43 -1.84 -2.40 -18.29
C GLY A 43 -1.64 -2.35 -16.79
N LYS A 44 -2.12 -3.37 -16.08
CA LYS A 44 -2.02 -3.42 -14.63
C LYS A 44 -0.59 -3.70 -14.16
N GLU A 45 0.28 -4.27 -14.98
CA GLU A 45 1.62 -4.66 -14.52
C GLU A 45 2.58 -3.46 -14.50
N LEU A 46 3.14 -3.21 -13.32
CA LEU A 46 4.15 -2.18 -13.14
C LEU A 46 5.51 -2.66 -13.70
N PRO A 47 6.27 -1.80 -14.39
CA PRO A 47 7.59 -2.16 -14.91
C PRO A 47 8.59 -2.51 -13.80
N ASN A 48 9.68 -3.18 -14.18
CA ASN A 48 10.82 -3.40 -13.29
C ASN A 48 11.38 -2.06 -12.80
N GLY A 49 11.65 -1.97 -11.50
CA GLY A 49 12.11 -0.74 -10.89
C GLY A 49 11.84 -0.65 -9.39
N VAL A 50 12.21 0.50 -8.82
CA VAL A 50 12.02 0.78 -7.39
C VAL A 50 10.70 1.49 -7.17
N TYR A 51 9.95 0.98 -6.20
CA TYR A 51 8.67 1.52 -5.74
C TYR A 51 8.75 1.80 -4.25
N PHE A 52 8.08 2.84 -3.79
CA PHE A 52 8.08 3.25 -2.39
C PHE A 52 6.74 2.90 -1.77
N TYR A 53 6.74 2.43 -0.52
CA TYR A 53 5.49 2.11 0.16
C TYR A 53 5.34 2.90 1.46
N ILE A 54 4.08 3.14 1.82
CA ILE A 54 3.64 3.59 3.12
C ILE A 54 2.62 2.57 3.62
N PHE A 55 2.95 1.85 4.68
CA PHE A 55 2.08 0.91 5.36
C PHE A 55 1.67 1.47 6.72
N LYS A 56 0.37 1.69 6.91
CA LYS A 56 -0.18 2.24 8.15
C LYS A 56 -0.97 1.17 8.89
N VAL A 57 -0.83 1.14 10.21
CA VAL A 57 -1.58 0.26 11.11
C VAL A 57 -2.14 1.11 12.23
N SER A 58 -3.44 0.99 12.49
CA SER A 58 -4.10 1.60 13.64
C SER A 58 -4.76 0.52 14.50
N LYS A 59 -4.65 0.66 15.82
CA LYS A 59 -5.19 -0.31 16.78
C LYS A 59 -5.85 0.41 17.94
N ASN A 60 -7.08 0.02 18.29
CA ASN A 60 -7.73 0.51 19.50
C ASN A 60 -7.39 -0.44 20.67
N ILE A 61 -6.58 0.04 21.61
CA ILE A 61 -6.20 -0.67 22.83
C ILE A 61 -6.87 0.05 23.99
N GLU A 62 -7.89 -0.58 24.58
CA GLU A 62 -8.57 -0.08 25.78
C GLU A 62 -9.08 1.37 25.64
N GLY A 63 -9.61 1.73 24.47
CA GLY A 63 -10.12 3.08 24.19
C GLY A 63 -9.05 4.06 23.69
N LYS A 64 -7.77 3.69 23.71
CA LYS A 64 -6.68 4.47 23.14
C LYS A 64 -6.38 4.02 21.71
N LEU A 65 -6.36 4.97 20.78
CA LEU A 65 -5.91 4.74 19.41
C LEU A 65 -4.37 4.77 19.39
N GLU A 66 -3.75 3.68 18.95
CA GLU A 66 -2.33 3.61 18.64
C GLU A 66 -2.14 3.47 17.13
N GLU A 67 -1.32 4.35 16.55
CA GLU A 67 -1.00 4.34 15.13
C GLU A 67 0.50 4.09 14.91
N ARG A 68 0.81 3.29 13.89
CA ARG A 68 2.17 3.05 13.43
C ARG A 68 2.22 3.20 11.92
N THR A 69 3.27 3.85 11.44
CA THR A 69 3.56 3.99 10.01
C THR A 69 4.91 3.35 9.73
N TYR A 70 4.94 2.50 8.70
CA TYR A 70 6.14 1.87 8.17
C TYR A 70 6.33 2.36 6.75
N THR A 71 7.55 2.77 6.42
CA THR A 71 7.90 3.20 5.07
C THR A 71 9.11 2.43 4.59
N GLY A 72 9.26 2.39 3.27
CA GLY A 72 10.40 1.73 2.65
C GLY A 72 10.26 1.70 1.15
N TYR A 73 11.06 0.86 0.53
CA TYR A 73 10.98 0.61 -0.89
C TYR A 73 11.00 -0.89 -1.18
N VAL A 74 10.45 -1.26 -2.32
CA VAL A 74 10.59 -2.57 -2.92
C VAL A 74 11.20 -2.41 -4.31
N GLU A 75 11.95 -3.41 -4.74
CA GLU A 75 12.43 -3.50 -6.10
C GLU A 75 11.69 -4.61 -6.82
N LEU A 76 10.98 -4.27 -7.90
CA LEU A 76 10.34 -5.25 -8.77
C LEU A 76 11.37 -5.70 -9.80
N ARG A 77 11.67 -7.01 -9.79
CA ARG A 77 12.51 -7.70 -10.77
C ARG A 77 11.74 -8.90 -11.30
N ARG A 78 11.43 -8.89 -12.59
CA ARG A 78 10.64 -9.90 -13.30
C ARG A 78 11.30 -10.19 -14.64
#